data_AF-A0A6G4ZV12-F1
#
_entry.id   AF-A0A6G4ZV12-F1
#
_cell.length_a   1.000
_cell.length_b   1.000
_cell.length_c   1.000
_cell.angle_alpha   90.00
_cell.angle_beta   90.00
_cell.angle_gamma   90.00
#
_symmetry.space_group_name_H-M   'P 1'
#
loop_
_entity.id
_entity.type
_entity.pdbx_description
1 polymer ?
#
loop_
_entity_poly.entity_id
_entity_poly.type
_entity_poly.pdbx_seq_one_letter_code
_entity_poly.pdbx_strand_id
1 'polypeptide(L)'
;MDEGVACVKYILITCNLLVWILGLGVLSVGIWIRSDPDFWVYQDNLPLSNYYNACYVVMAVGVLLLVLGFMGCCAAAIDSPCMLLTYFIAMFDFLIMECAVAGLVWKVADGDQLQHHLAVSIEEKLDTVSYDSHAKTIHGSHASSP
;
A
#
# COMPACT_ATOMS: atom_id res chain seq x y z
N MET A 1 -18.87 -32.74 -8.89
CA MET A 1 -18.20 -31.48 -8.49
C MET A 1 -18.59 -31.23 -7.06
N ASP A 2 -17.60 -31.15 -6.18
CA ASP A 2 -17.80 -31.00 -4.74
C ASP A 2 -18.52 -29.68 -4.45
N GLU A 3 -19.59 -29.72 -3.66
CA GLU A 3 -20.44 -28.55 -3.33
C GLU A 3 -19.61 -27.38 -2.77
N GLY A 4 -18.50 -27.68 -2.09
CA GLY A 4 -17.55 -26.68 -1.57
C GLY A 4 -16.85 -25.85 -2.66
N VAL A 5 -16.54 -26.43 -3.82
CA VAL A 5 -15.85 -25.72 -4.91
C VAL A 5 -16.77 -24.68 -5.55
N ALA A 6 -18.06 -25.00 -5.70
CA ALA A 6 -19.06 -24.07 -6.21
C ALA A 6 -19.28 -22.88 -5.24
N CYS A 7 -19.33 -23.15 -3.94
CA CYS A 7 -19.47 -22.12 -2.91
C CYS A 7 -18.29 -21.13 -2.94
N VAL A 8 -17.06 -21.64 -2.99
CA VAL A 8 -15.85 -20.82 -3.05
C VAL A 8 -15.80 -19.98 -4.33
N LYS A 9 -16.14 -20.55 -5.50
CA LYS A 9 -16.22 -19.79 -6.76
C LYS A 9 -17.22 -18.64 -6.66
N TYR A 10 -18.40 -18.88 -6.10
CA TYR A 10 -19.45 -17.86 -5.97
C TYR A 10 -19.02 -16.70 -5.05
N ILE A 11 -18.40 -17.03 -3.91
CA ILE A 11 -17.86 -16.04 -2.98
C ILE A 11 -16.75 -15.22 -3.65
N LEU A 12 -15.83 -15.87 -4.36
CA LEU A 12 -14.74 -15.19 -5.07
C LEU A 12 -15.24 -14.23 -6.14
N ILE A 13 -16.21 -14.64 -6.96
CA ILE A 13 -16.83 -13.76 -7.97
C ILE A 13 -17.49 -12.56 -7.30
N THR A 14 -18.27 -12.80 -6.25
CA THR A 14 -19.01 -11.73 -5.56
C THR A 14 -18.05 -10.73 -4.91
N CYS A 15 -17.03 -11.20 -4.17
CA CYS A 15 -16.05 -10.33 -3.55
C CYS A 15 -15.25 -9.53 -4.59
N ASN A 16 -14.83 -10.14 -5.70
CA ASN A 16 -14.11 -9.43 -6.75
C ASN A 16 -14.97 -8.39 -7.48
N LEU A 17 -16.28 -8.67 -7.66
CA LEU A 17 -17.24 -7.68 -8.19
C LEU A 17 -17.40 -6.49 -7.24
N LEU A 18 -17.45 -6.73 -5.93
CA LEU A 18 -17.50 -5.65 -4.94
C LEU A 18 -16.25 -4.78 -4.99
N VAL A 19 -15.07 -5.39 -5.09
CA VAL A 19 -13.80 -4.66 -5.25
C VAL A 19 -13.80 -3.83 -6.53
N TRP A 20 -14.34 -4.36 -7.63
CA TRP A 20 -14.46 -3.63 -8.89
C TRP A 20 -15.36 -2.39 -8.75
N ILE A 21 -16.54 -2.53 -8.12
CA ILE A 21 -17.46 -1.41 -7.88
C ILE A 21 -16.83 -0.36 -6.95
N LEU A 22 -16.12 -0.80 -5.91
CA LEU A 22 -15.38 0.10 -5.03
C LEU A 22 -14.29 0.86 -5.80
N GLY A 23 -13.55 0.19 -6.69
CA GLY A 23 -12.58 0.82 -7.58
C GLY A 23 -13.21 1.91 -8.46
N LEU A 24 -14.42 1.66 -9.02
CA LEU A 24 -15.16 2.67 -9.79
C LEU A 24 -15.50 3.89 -8.92
N GLY A 25 -15.98 3.65 -7.69
CA GLY A 25 -16.32 4.71 -6.75
C GLY A 25 -15.10 5.57 -6.39
N VAL A 26 -13.99 4.93 -6.01
CA VAL A 26 -12.73 5.59 -5.66
C VAL A 26 -12.19 6.41 -6.84
N LEU A 27 -12.18 5.83 -8.05
CA LEU A 27 -11.71 6.52 -9.25
C LEU A 27 -12.61 7.71 -9.60
N SER A 28 -13.93 7.55 -9.51
CA SER A 28 -14.91 8.61 -9.77
C SER A 28 -14.74 9.77 -8.79
N VAL A 29 -14.59 9.48 -7.49
CA VAL A 29 -14.32 10.50 -6.46
C VAL A 29 -12.97 11.19 -6.70
N GLY A 30 -11.93 10.44 -7.06
CA GLY A 30 -10.61 11.00 -7.38
C GLY A 30 -10.66 11.97 -8.57
N ILE A 31 -11.37 11.60 -9.64
CA ILE A 31 -11.58 12.45 -10.82
C ILE A 31 -12.43 13.67 -10.46
N TRP A 32 -13.49 13.49 -9.66
CA TRP A 32 -14.36 14.57 -9.21
C TRP A 32 -13.57 15.65 -8.46
N ILE A 33 -12.82 15.23 -7.44
CA ILE A 33 -11.97 16.11 -6.64
C ILE A 33 -10.93 16.83 -7.53
N ARG A 34 -10.38 16.14 -8.54
CA ARG A 34 -9.42 16.73 -9.46
C ARG A 34 -10.04 17.76 -10.41
N SER A 35 -11.31 17.58 -10.78
CA SER A 35 -12.00 18.42 -11.77
C SER A 35 -12.67 19.65 -11.16
N ASP A 36 -12.91 19.69 -9.85
CA ASP A 36 -13.63 20.78 -9.21
C ASP A 36 -12.75 22.04 -9.04
N PRO A 37 -13.16 23.20 -9.60
CA PRO A 37 -12.41 24.45 -9.49
C PRO A 37 -12.50 25.08 -8.08
N ASP A 38 -13.52 24.74 -7.28
CA ASP A 38 -13.70 25.29 -5.93
C ASP A 38 -12.64 24.76 -4.94
N PHE A 39 -12.03 23.60 -5.22
CA PHE A 39 -10.91 23.09 -4.42
C PHE A 39 -9.63 23.93 -4.53
N TRP A 40 -9.52 24.79 -5.55
CA TRP A 40 -8.39 25.71 -5.71
C TRP A 40 -8.32 26.77 -4.61
N VAL A 41 -9.45 27.14 -4.00
CA VAL A 41 -9.48 28.14 -2.91
C VAL A 41 -8.94 27.54 -1.60
N TYR A 42 -9.08 26.24 -1.40
CA TYR A 42 -8.50 25.52 -0.26
C TYR A 42 -6.99 25.30 -0.42
N GLN A 43 -6.45 25.50 -1.62
CA GLN A 43 -5.02 25.38 -1.94
C GLN A 43 -4.14 26.41 -1.24
N ASP A 44 -4.67 27.62 -1.01
CA ASP A 44 -3.91 28.70 -0.37
C ASP A 44 -3.76 28.53 1.15
N ASN A 45 -4.55 27.65 1.78
CA ASN A 45 -4.60 27.52 3.25
C ASN A 45 -4.00 26.21 3.80
N LEU A 46 -3.68 25.23 2.94
CA LEU A 46 -3.02 23.98 3.33
C LEU A 46 -1.66 23.86 2.61
N PRO A 47 -0.64 23.21 3.20
CA PRO A 47 0.61 22.90 2.51
C PRO A 47 0.37 21.91 1.37
N LEU A 48 -0.03 22.43 0.20
CA LEU A 48 -0.73 21.69 -0.85
C LEU A 48 0.15 20.94 -1.85
N SER A 49 1.48 20.99 -1.73
CA SER A 49 2.39 20.28 -2.65
C SER A 49 2.13 18.77 -2.68
N ASN A 50 1.70 18.21 -1.54
CA ASN A 50 1.44 16.77 -1.41
C ASN A 50 0.00 16.37 -1.74
N TYR A 51 -0.94 17.32 -1.81
CA TYR A 51 -2.36 17.01 -2.03
C TYR A 51 -2.60 16.45 -3.43
N TYR A 52 -2.05 17.10 -4.47
CA TYR A 52 -2.20 16.61 -5.82
C TYR A 52 -1.54 15.24 -6.01
N ASN A 53 -0.38 15.03 -5.41
CA ASN A 53 0.26 13.72 -5.40
C ASN A 53 -0.64 12.68 -4.71
N ALA A 54 -1.27 13.01 -3.60
CA ALA A 54 -2.24 12.12 -2.94
C ALA A 54 -3.45 11.81 -3.83
N CYS A 55 -4.03 12.79 -4.53
CA CYS A 55 -5.12 12.56 -5.48
C CYS A 55 -4.69 11.64 -6.64
N TYR A 56 -3.49 11.82 -7.19
CA TYR A 56 -2.95 10.94 -8.23
C TYR A 56 -2.74 9.51 -7.72
N VAL A 57 -2.25 9.34 -6.49
CA VAL A 57 -2.11 8.02 -5.86
C VAL A 57 -3.48 7.37 -5.67
N VAL A 58 -4.48 8.11 -5.19
CA VAL A 58 -5.86 7.57 -5.02
C VAL A 58 -6.47 7.17 -6.36
N MET A 59 -6.29 7.97 -7.42
CA MET A 59 -6.73 7.60 -8.77
C MET A 59 -6.00 6.35 -9.27
N ALA A 60 -4.68 6.26 -9.07
CA ALA A 60 -3.90 5.08 -9.45
C ALA A 60 -4.41 3.83 -8.73
N VAL A 61 -4.61 3.89 -7.41
CA VAL A 61 -5.18 2.80 -6.62
C VAL A 61 -6.57 2.42 -7.13
N GLY A 62 -7.42 3.40 -7.46
CA GLY A 62 -8.74 3.15 -8.07
C GLY A 62 -8.66 2.35 -9.37
N VAL A 63 -7.76 2.71 -10.28
CA VAL A 63 -7.52 1.97 -11.54
C VAL A 63 -7.01 0.56 -11.25
N LEU A 64 -6.10 0.38 -10.30
CA LEU A 64 -5.57 -0.92 -9.92
C LEU A 64 -6.68 -1.83 -9.37
N LEU A 65 -7.56 -1.31 -8.50
CA LEU A 65 -8.72 -2.07 -7.98
C LEU A 65 -9.71 -2.46 -9.08
N LEU A 66 -9.92 -1.62 -10.09
CA LEU A 66 -10.73 -1.96 -11.25
C LEU A 66 -10.12 -3.12 -12.06
N VAL A 67 -8.83 -3.03 -12.35
CA VAL A 67 -8.13 -4.05 -13.13
C VAL A 67 -8.11 -5.38 -12.36
N LEU A 68 -7.76 -5.35 -11.06
CA LEU A 68 -7.76 -6.53 -10.20
C LEU A 68 -9.15 -7.14 -10.02
N GLY A 69 -10.18 -6.33 -9.80
CA GLY A 69 -11.56 -6.81 -9.63
C GLY A 69 -12.12 -7.46 -10.90
N PHE A 70 -11.87 -6.85 -12.07
CA PHE A 70 -12.28 -7.41 -13.36
C PHE A 70 -11.56 -8.73 -13.66
N MET A 71 -10.23 -8.76 -13.50
CA MET A 71 -9.44 -9.97 -13.73
C MET A 71 -9.78 -11.07 -12.74
N GLY A 72 -10.08 -10.75 -11.48
CA GLY A 72 -10.52 -11.71 -10.48
C GLY A 72 -11.89 -12.35 -10.80
N CYS A 73 -12.82 -11.58 -11.37
CA CYS A 73 -14.10 -12.11 -11.83
C CYS A 73 -13.93 -13.02 -13.06
N CYS A 74 -13.13 -12.59 -14.04
CA CYS A 74 -12.79 -13.43 -15.18
C CYS A 74 -12.15 -14.73 -14.69
N ALA A 75 -11.10 -14.64 -13.87
CA ALA A 75 -10.33 -15.76 -13.32
C ALA A 75 -11.20 -16.85 -12.68
N ALA A 76 -12.26 -16.44 -11.96
CA ALA A 76 -13.17 -17.35 -11.29
C ALA A 76 -14.28 -17.91 -12.21
N ALA A 77 -14.64 -17.20 -13.28
CA ALA A 77 -15.75 -17.56 -14.17
C ALA A 77 -15.40 -18.57 -15.27
N ILE A 78 -14.12 -18.76 -15.61
CA ILE A 78 -13.71 -19.57 -16.76
C ILE A 78 -12.80 -20.73 -16.31
N ASP A 79 -13.27 -21.97 -16.53
CA ASP A 79 -12.52 -23.22 -16.28
C ASP A 79 -11.47 -23.51 -17.38
N SER A 80 -10.78 -22.49 -17.91
CA SER A 80 -9.82 -22.65 -19.02
C SER A 80 -8.37 -22.24 -18.65
N PRO A 81 -7.35 -23.00 -19.08
CA PRO A 81 -5.94 -22.75 -18.73
C PRO A 81 -5.37 -21.45 -19.31
N CYS A 82 -5.97 -20.92 -20.37
CA CYS A 82 -5.51 -19.69 -21.02
C CYS A 82 -5.68 -18.45 -20.12
N MET A 83 -6.64 -18.49 -19.20
CA MET A 83 -6.94 -17.36 -18.32
C MET A 83 -6.17 -17.42 -16.98
N LEU A 84 -5.80 -18.62 -16.53
CA LEU A 84 -4.81 -18.78 -15.47
C LEU A 84 -3.48 -18.12 -15.90
N LEU A 85 -3.11 -18.28 -17.16
CA LEU A 85 -1.96 -17.61 -17.75
C LEU A 85 -2.13 -16.08 -17.75
N THR A 86 -3.30 -15.56 -18.11
CA THR A 86 -3.58 -14.10 -18.04
C THR A 86 -3.47 -13.56 -16.62
N TYR A 87 -3.97 -14.29 -15.62
CA TYR A 87 -3.82 -13.93 -14.21
C TYR A 87 -2.35 -13.92 -13.77
N PHE A 88 -1.56 -14.93 -14.17
CA PHE A 88 -0.12 -14.96 -13.91
C PHE A 88 0.61 -13.79 -14.56
N ILE A 89 0.30 -13.48 -15.82
CA ILE A 89 0.90 -12.34 -16.54
C ILE A 89 0.53 -11.04 -15.84
N ALA A 90 -0.74 -10.84 -15.48
CA ALA A 90 -1.17 -9.63 -14.81
C ALA A 90 -0.55 -9.45 -13.41
N MET A 91 -0.42 -10.54 -12.65
CA MET A 91 0.29 -10.52 -11.36
C MET A 91 1.78 -10.25 -11.54
N PHE A 92 2.38 -10.79 -12.60
CA PHE A 92 3.77 -10.53 -12.94
C PHE A 92 4.00 -9.07 -13.36
N ASP A 93 3.08 -8.49 -14.12
CA ASP A 93 3.10 -7.06 -14.49
C ASP A 93 2.95 -6.16 -13.25
N PHE A 94 2.08 -6.52 -12.30
CA PHE A 94 1.99 -5.84 -11.00
C PHE A 94 3.30 -5.91 -10.22
N LEU A 95 3.95 -7.07 -10.20
CA LEU A 95 5.23 -7.24 -9.54
C LEU A 95 6.33 -6.39 -10.19
N ILE A 96 6.40 -6.37 -11.52
CA ILE A 96 7.33 -5.51 -12.26
C ILE A 96 7.06 -4.05 -11.94
N MET A 97 5.80 -3.63 -11.91
CA MET A 97 5.39 -2.26 -11.59
C MET A 97 5.81 -1.88 -10.17
N GLU A 98 5.54 -2.71 -9.18
CA GLU A 98 5.97 -2.52 -7.78
C GLU A 98 7.50 -2.43 -7.69
N CYS A 99 8.24 -3.35 -8.32
CA CYS A 99 9.70 -3.31 -8.34
C CYS A 99 10.25 -2.07 -9.04
N ALA A 100 9.62 -1.64 -10.14
CA ALA A 100 10.02 -0.44 -10.86
C ALA A 100 9.76 0.82 -10.02
N VAL A 101 8.60 0.92 -9.36
CA VAL A 101 8.29 2.03 -8.44
C VAL A 101 9.25 2.02 -7.27
N ALA A 102 9.51 0.88 -6.63
CA ALA A 102 10.45 0.76 -5.54
C ALA A 102 11.88 1.17 -5.95
N GLY A 103 12.33 0.73 -7.14
CA GLY A 103 13.63 1.12 -7.69
C GLY A 103 13.72 2.61 -8.03
N LEU A 104 12.66 3.19 -8.58
CA LEU A 104 12.58 4.63 -8.85
C LEU A 104 12.59 5.44 -7.56
N VAL A 105 11.83 5.04 -6.55
CA VAL A 105 11.81 5.67 -5.23
C VAL A 105 13.19 5.58 -4.59
N TRP A 106 13.84 4.41 -4.62
CA TRP A 106 15.20 4.25 -4.11
C TRP A 106 16.20 5.19 -4.78
N LYS A 107 16.09 5.35 -6.10
CA LYS A 107 16.96 6.22 -6.87
C LYS A 107 16.69 7.71 -6.62
N VAL A 108 15.42 8.10 -6.49
CA VAL A 108 15.03 9.51 -6.30
C VAL A 108 15.23 9.98 -4.86
N ALA A 109 15.03 9.09 -3.89
CA ALA A 109 15.11 9.42 -2.46
C ALA A 109 16.55 9.37 -1.90
N ASP A 110 17.57 9.23 -2.75
CA ASP A 110 18.94 8.85 -2.34
C ASP A 110 18.89 7.70 -1.32
N GLY A 111 18.60 6.48 -1.79
CA GLY A 111 18.44 5.31 -0.92
C GLY A 111 19.58 5.13 0.09
N ASP A 112 20.80 5.57 -0.24
CA ASP A 112 21.95 5.61 0.67
C ASP A 112 21.76 6.58 1.84
N GLN A 113 21.19 7.77 1.60
CA GLN A 113 20.80 8.66 2.71
C GLN A 113 19.73 8.01 3.57
N LEU A 114 18.69 7.41 2.98
CA LEU A 114 17.63 6.78 3.76
C LEU A 114 18.16 5.64 4.64
N GLN A 115 19.03 4.78 4.09
CA GLN A 115 19.71 3.73 4.87
C GLN A 115 20.59 4.32 5.98
N HIS A 116 21.31 5.41 5.72
CA HIS A 116 22.12 6.08 6.72
C HIS A 116 21.29 6.72 7.84
N HIS A 117 20.19 7.40 7.50
CA HIS A 117 19.26 7.99 8.49
C HIS A 117 18.61 6.90 9.36
N LEU A 118 18.25 5.76 8.76
CA LEU A 118 17.71 4.61 9.49
C LEU A 118 18.75 3.97 10.40
N ALA A 119 19.99 3.77 9.92
CA ALA A 119 21.08 3.22 10.72
C ALA A 119 21.37 4.10 11.95
N VAL A 120 21.50 5.41 11.77
CA VAL A 120 21.72 6.37 12.86
C VAL A 120 20.54 6.38 13.84
N SER A 121 19.30 6.38 13.34
CA SER A 121 18.11 6.36 14.19
C SER A 121 17.98 5.07 15.01
N ILE A 122 18.46 3.94 14.48
CA ILE A 122 18.47 2.66 15.18
C ILE A 122 19.58 2.64 16.24
N GLU A 123 20.79 3.10 15.90
CA GLU A 123 21.90 3.18 16.86
C GLU A 123 21.59 4.13 18.02
N GLU A 124 21.02 5.31 17.74
CA GLU A 124 20.58 6.27 18.78
C GLU A 124 19.53 5.65 19.72
N LYS A 125 18.57 4.90 19.16
CA LYS A 125 17.56 4.19 19.96
C LYS A 125 18.17 3.05 20.76
N LEU A 126 19.14 2.33 20.23
CA LEU A 126 19.85 1.27 20.95
C LEU A 126 20.68 1.83 22.11
N ASP A 127 21.38 2.95 21.89
CA ASP A 127 22.16 3.61 22.94
C ASP A 127 21.27 4.17 24.05
N THR A 128 20.11 4.75 23.70
CA THR A 128 19.14 5.24 24.68
C THR A 128 18.54 4.10 25.50
N VAL A 129 18.20 2.97 24.87
CA VAL A 129 17.68 1.78 25.54
C VAL A 129 18.74 1.12 26.42
N SER A 130 19.99 1.05 25.93
CA SER A 130 21.13 0.57 26.70
C SER A 130 21.37 1.43 27.94
N TYR A 131 21.35 2.76 27.79
CA TYR A 131 21.51 3.70 28.89
C TYR A 131 20.40 3.57 29.94
N ASP A 132 19.13 3.47 29.54
CA ASP A 132 17.99 3.27 30.47
C ASP A 132 18.10 1.93 31.24
N SER A 133 18.55 0.88 30.56
CA SER A 133 18.79 -0.43 31.20
C SER A 133 19.92 -0.37 32.23
N HIS A 134 21.00 0.35 31.93
CA HIS A 134 22.10 0.56 32.86
C HIS A 134 21.69 1.45 34.05
N ALA A 135 20.92 2.51 33.84
CA ALA A 135 20.43 3.39 34.89
C ALA A 135 19.50 2.66 35.88
N LYS A 136 18.59 1.81 35.38
CA LYS A 136 17.72 0.97 36.23
C LYS A 136 18.50 -0.08 37.02
N THR A 137 19.57 -0.65 36.45
CA THR A 137 20.41 -1.63 37.14
C THR A 137 21.17 -1.00 38.31
N ILE A 138 21.70 0.21 38.13
CA ILE A 138 22.42 0.92 39.19
C ILE A 138 21.47 1.46 40.27
N HIS A 139 20.31 2.02 39.90
CA HIS A 139 19.31 2.46 40.87
C HIS A 139 18.63 1.30 41.62
N GLY A 140 18.41 0.17 40.96
CA GLY A 140 17.90 -1.06 41.58
C GLY A 140 18.88 -1.65 42.60
N SER A 141 20.19 -1.58 42.33
CA SER A 141 21.23 -2.04 43.26
C SER A 141 21.37 -1.17 44.51
N HIS A 142 20.99 0.12 44.45
CA HIS A 142 21.05 1.01 45.61
C HIS A 142 19.80 0.93 46.51
N ALA A 143 18.69 0.39 45.99
CA ALA A 143 17.46 0.14 46.75
C ALA A 143 17.47 -1.20 47.51
N SER A 144 18.45 -2.07 47.24
CA SER A 144 18.60 -3.39 47.87
C SER A 144 19.73 -3.48 48.92
N SER A 145 20.42 -2.37 49.21
CA SER A 145 21.44 -2.33 50.27
C SER A 145 20.78 -1.96 51.60
N PRO A 146 20.74 -2.87 52.59
CA PRO A 146 20.13 -2.65 53.91
C PRO A 146 20.89 -1.64 54.78
#